data_AF-A0A9E7N8S4-F1
#
_entry.id   AF-A0A9E7N8S4-F1
#
_cell.length_a   1.000
_cell.length_b   1.000
_cell.length_c   1.000
_cell.angle_alpha   90.00
_cell.angle_beta   90.00
_cell.angle_gamma   90.00
#
_symmetry.space_group_name_H-M   'P 1'
#
loop_
_entity.id
_entity.type
_entity.pdbx_description
1 polymer ?
#
loop_
_entity_poly.entity_id
_entity_poly.type
_entity_poly.pdbx_seq_one_letter_code
_entity_poly.pdbx_strand_id
1 'polypeptide(L)' 'MRVTVADSAVFMYNLGVVLSGGYVATMLNVNDRYQLLGVMVVFALFWTIYFKFYMRSRLETLDERSESG' A
#
# COMPACT_ATOMS: atom_id res chain seq x y z
N MET A 1 12.56 -7.38 18.13
CA MET A 1 12.16 -6.37 17.13
C MET A 1 10.89 -5.71 17.64
N ARG A 2 10.89 -4.41 17.96
CA ARG A 2 9.65 -3.69 18.28
C ARG A 2 8.99 -3.35 16.96
N VAL A 3 7.75 -3.80 16.76
CA VAL A 3 6.95 -3.44 15.59
C VAL A 3 6.60 -1.96 15.72
N THR A 4 7.03 -1.15 14.76
CA THR A 4 6.76 0.29 14.75
C THR A 4 5.47 0.54 13.97
N VAL A 5 4.82 1.68 14.20
CA VAL A 5 3.66 2.12 13.42
C VAL A 5 4.00 2.17 11.92
N ALA A 6 5.24 2.53 11.58
CA ALA A 6 5.77 2.49 10.22
C ALA A 6 5.73 1.08 9.59
N ASP A 7 6.13 0.03 10.33
CA ASP A 7 6.08 -1.35 9.85
C ASP A 7 4.65 -1.78 9.53
N SER A 8 3.70 -1.39 10.38
CA SER A 8 2.28 -1.68 10.19
C SER A 8 1.69 -0.95 8.98
N ALA A 9 2.12 0.29 8.74
CA ALA A 9 1.71 1.07 7.58
C ALA A 9 2.24 0.50 6.26
N VAL A 10 3.49 0.02 6.24
CA VAL A 10 4.08 -0.67 5.09
C VAL A 10 3.38 -2.01 4.81
N PHE A 11 3.01 -2.74 5.86
CA PHE A 11 2.23 -3.97 5.71
C PHE A 11 0.86 -3.70 5.11
N MET A 12 0.12 -2.70 5.62
CA MET A 12 -1.17 -2.30 5.07
C MET A 12 -1.09 -1.82 3.63
N TYR A 13 -0.04 -1.07 3.28
CA TYR A 13 0.23 -0.68 1.91
C TYR A 13 0.36 -1.89 0.98
N ASN A 14 1.22 -2.86 1.33
CA ASN A 14 1.42 -4.06 0.51
C ASN A 14 0.12 -4.88 0.38
N LEU A 15 -0.62 -5.01 1.48
CA LEU A 15 -1.88 -5.76 1.50
C LEU A 15 -2.93 -5.07 0.62
N GLY A 16 -3.02 -3.74 0.66
CA GLY A 16 -3.86 -2.95 -0.22
C GLY A 16 -3.52 -3.12 -1.70
N VAL A 17 -2.23 -3.08 -2.05
CA VAL A 17 -1.75 -3.29 -3.43
C VAL A 17 -2.10 -4.69 -3.93
N VAL A 18 -1.79 -5.73 -3.15
CA VAL A 18 -2.00 -7.13 -3.54
C VAL A 18 -3.49 -7.46 -3.65
N LEU A 19 -4.32 -7.02 -2.70
CA LEU A 19 -5.76 -7.25 -2.76
C LEU A 19 -6.40 -6.51 -3.93
N SER A 20 -6.01 -5.25 -4.18
CA SER A 20 -6.57 -4.46 -5.28
C SER A 20 -6.17 -5.04 -6.64
N GLY A 21 -4.88 -5.31 -6.83
CA GLY A 21 -4.37 -5.89 -8.07
C GLY A 21 -4.88 -7.31 -8.31
N GLY A 22 -4.96 -8.14 -7.26
CA GLY A 22 -5.51 -9.48 -7.32
C GLY A 22 -7.01 -9.50 -7.63
N TYR A 23 -7.80 -8.62 -6.99
CA TYR A 23 -9.23 -8.50 -7.26
C TYR A 23 -9.50 -8.04 -8.71
N VAL A 24 -8.76 -7.04 -9.20
CA VAL A 24 -8.96 -6.58 -10.58
C VAL A 24 -8.49 -7.60 -11.60
N ALA A 25 -7.39 -8.30 -11.34
CA ALA A 25 -6.91 -9.38 -12.20
C ALA A 25 -7.95 -10.51 -12.35
N THR A 26 -8.59 -10.92 -11.24
CA THR A 26 -9.65 -11.95 -11.28
C THR A 26 -10.92 -11.43 -11.95
N MET A 27 -11.33 -10.20 -11.65
CA MET A 27 -12.51 -9.56 -12.24
C MET A 27 -12.41 -9.42 -13.76
N LEU A 28 -11.24 -9.04 -14.28
CA LEU A 28 -10.99 -8.85 -15.70
C LEU A 28 -10.59 -10.15 -16.42
N ASN A 29 -10.56 -11.28 -15.72
CA ASN A 29 -10.12 -12.59 -16.23
C ASN A 29 -8.77 -12.52 -16.96
N VAL A 30 -7.82 -11.78 -16.38
CA VAL A 30 -6.52 -11.54 -17.00
C VAL A 30 -5.68 -12.81 -16.89
N ASN A 31 -5.52 -13.52 -18.01
CA ASN A 31 -4.71 -14.74 -18.10
C ASN A 31 -3.30 -14.47 -18.65
N ASP A 32 -3.10 -13.31 -19.29
CA ASP A 32 -1.81 -12.92 -19.85
C ASP A 32 -0.90 -12.29 -18.77
N ARG A 33 0.33 -12.81 -18.65
CA ARG A 33 1.29 -12.37 -17.62
C ARG A 33 1.69 -10.91 -17.76
N TYR A 34 1.77 -10.37 -18.98
CA TYR A 34 2.14 -8.98 -19.21
C TYR A 34 1.01 -8.03 -18.82
N GLN A 35 -0.24 -8.42 -19.11
CA GLN A 35 -1.41 -7.66 -18.66
C GLN A 35 -1.53 -7.67 -17.13
N LEU A 36 -1.27 -8.81 -16.49
CA LEU A 36 -1.29 -8.92 -15.02
C LEU A 36 -0.23 -8.00 -14.38
N LEU A 37 0.98 -7.98 -14.94
CA LEU A 37 2.05 -7.07 -14.53
C LEU A 37 1.65 -5.60 -14.71
N GLY A 38 1.06 -5.25 -15.86
CA GLY A 38 0.58 -3.89 -16.12
C GLY A 38 -0.43 -3.42 -15.08
N VAL A 39 -1.44 -4.25 -14.78
CA VAL A 39 -2.46 -3.95 -13.75
C VAL A 39 -1.81 -3.79 -12.37
N MET A 40 -0.94 -4.72 -11.98
CA MET A 40 -0.24 -4.65 -10.69
C MET A 40 0.62 -3.38 -10.56
N VAL A 41 1.32 -2.97 -11.62
CA VAL A 41 2.13 -1.74 -11.62
C VAL A 41 1.26 -0.50 -11.47
N VAL A 42 0.12 -0.42 -12.18
CA VAL A 42 -0.81 0.71 -12.06
C VAL A 42 -1.34 0.83 -10.63
N PHE A 43 -1.74 -0.29 -10.03
CA PHE A 43 -2.21 -0.30 -8.64
C PHE A 43 -1.10 0.03 -7.65
N ALA A 44 0.11 -0.47 -7.85
CA ALA A 44 1.27 -0.12 -7.03
C ALA A 44 1.57 1.38 -7.08
N LEU A 45 1.54 1.99 -8.27
CA LEU A 45 1.73 3.44 -8.44
C LEU A 45 0.63 4.24 -7.74
N PHE A 46 -0.63 3.86 -7.93
CA PHE A 46 -1.77 4.50 -7.27
C PHE A 46 -1.64 4.48 -5.74
N TRP A 47 -1.35 3.30 -5.18
CA TRP A 47 -1.13 3.15 -3.74
C TRP A 47 0.10 3.90 -3.25
N THR A 48 1.15 4.01 -4.06
CA THR A 48 2.38 4.74 -3.69
C THR A 48 2.10 6.23 -3.55
N ILE A 49 1.29 6.78 -4.45
CA ILE A 49 0.82 8.17 -4.38
C ILE A 49 -0.04 8.35 -3.13
N TYR A 50 -1.03 7.48 -2.92
CA TYR A 50 -1.87 7.52 -1.73
C TYR A 50 -1.05 7.49 -0.43
N PHE A 51 -0.08 6.58 -0.34
CA PHE A 51 0.79 6.47 0.83
C PHE A 51 1.62 7.73 1.05
N LYS A 52 2.22 8.27 -0.02
CA LYS A 52 3.07 9.46 0.04
C LYS A 52 2.31 10.71 0.48
N PHE A 53 1.09 10.91 0.00
CA PHE A 53 0.32 12.13 0.28
C PHE A 53 -0.53 12.01 1.56
N TYR A 54 -1.17 10.87 1.79
CA TYR A 54 -2.14 10.72 2.88
C TYR A 54 -1.55 10.06 4.12
N MET A 55 -0.68 9.06 3.94
CA MET A 55 -0.16 8.28 5.06
C MET A 55 1.04 8.96 5.73
N ARG A 56 1.91 9.60 4.95
CA ARG A 56 3.12 10.27 5.47
C ARG A 56 2.79 11.33 6.52
N SER A 57 1.82 12.21 6.23
CA SER A 57 1.38 13.23 7.18
C SER A 57 0.78 12.63 8.46
N ARG A 58 0.04 11.52 8.35
CA ARG A 58 -0.55 10.82 9.51
C ARG A 58 0.49 10.10 10.35
N LEU A 59 1.54 9.57 9.73
CA LEU A 59 2.64 8.90 10.41
C LEU A 59 3.50 9.89 11.19
N GLU A 60 3.82 11.06 10.62
CA GLU A 60 4.53 12.14 11.32
C GLU A 60 3.77 12.57 12.60
N THR A 61 2.45 12.76 12.52
CA THR A 61 1.63 13.13 13.70
C THR A 61 1.56 12.03 14.76
N LEU A 62 1.59 10.75 14.37
CA LEU A 62 1.52 9.63 15.33
C LEU A 62 2.86 9.42 16.04
N ASP A 63 3.98 9.67 15.36
CA ASP A 63 5.33 9.57 15.93
C ASP A 63 5.54 10.66 16.99
N GLU A 64 5.20 11.92 16.68
CA GLU A 64 5.24 13.05 17.62
C GLU A 64 4.42 12.79 18.89
N ARG A 65 3.28 12.10 18.76
CA ARG A 65 2.41 11.75 19.89
C ARG A 65 2.95 10.60 20.73
N SER A 66 3.83 9.77 20.17
CA SER A 66 4.46 8.65 20.86
C SER A 66 5.73 9.05 21.63
N GLU A 67 6.40 10.13 21.21
CA GLU A 67 7.54 10.73 21.93
C GLU A 67 7.12 11.69 23.05
N SER A 68 5.87 12.17 23.04
CA SER A 68 5.32 13.13 24.01
C SER A 68 4.47 12.51 25.13
N GLY A 69 4.36 11.18 25.19
CA GLY A 69 3.67 10.44 26.25
C GLY A 69 4.60 9.51 27.01
#